data_AF-A0A9D4VFG1-F1
#
_entry.id   AF-A0A9D4VFG1-F1
#
_cell.length_a   1.000
_cell.length_b   1.000
_cell.length_c   1.000
_cell.angle_alpha   90.00
_cell.angle_beta   90.00
_cell.angle_gamma   90.00
#
_symmetry.space_group_name_H-M   'P 1'
#
loop_
_entity.id
_entity.type
_entity.pdbx_description
1 polymer ?
#
loop_
_entity_poly.entity_id
_entity_poly.type
_entity_poly.pdbx_seq_one_letter_code
_entity_poly.pdbx_strand_id
1 'polypeptide(L)'
;MDKLIFNFCIAYFLFFSLFFVNAKLSCNQTPYPHVCNHYIGTPNTLSTLHSSSFHDTAIKVSMDQAIEAYKLVSIMDLNNFKDNRAKSAWEDCVELYEDTIYQLNRSINSNNLNDKLTWQSASITNHQTCLNGFIDFNLPSHLNYFPSILTNFTKLLSNSLSITNTLASSMPSSLSSSSLSSTKRNGGRRLLSDGFPHWLSGSDRKLLQTTPSADIVVAQDGSGNYKTISEGIAAAKGSGKGRVVIHVKTGVYKENIDIKKTVKNIMIFGDGMDSTIVTANHNAEDGSTTFRSATFAVMGDGFIAKDMTFENTAGPQKHQAVALRSGADHSVFYRCSFKGYQDTLYVYANRQFYRDCNIYGTVDFIFGNAVTVLQNCNILVRKPMGNQQNTVTAQGRTDPNENTGIVIHNCRVTAAGDLKASQNSVKSYLGRPWQKYSRTVVMKSNIDGVINSQGWAPWSGGFALSTLYYAEYMNIGDGANTNGRVNWSGFHVITNPSEAVKYSVGNFLAGESWISGSGVPFDGGL
;
A
#
# COMPACT_ATOMS: atom_id res chain seq x y z
N MET A 1 50.86 -31.17 16.31
CA MET A 1 49.51 -30.81 16.82
C MET A 1 48.66 -30.11 15.76
N ASP A 2 49.16 -29.94 14.52
CA ASP A 2 48.50 -29.10 13.50
C ASP A 2 47.61 -29.83 12.50
N LYS A 3 47.61 -31.18 12.48
CA LYS A 3 46.69 -31.96 11.63
C LYS A 3 45.37 -32.34 12.31
N LEU A 4 45.27 -32.22 13.64
CA LEU A 4 44.06 -32.56 14.38
C LEU A 4 43.06 -31.37 14.45
N ILE A 5 43.58 -30.14 14.41
CA ILE A 5 42.75 -28.91 14.47
C ILE A 5 42.06 -28.64 13.12
N PHE A 6 42.72 -28.98 12.00
CA PHE A 6 42.15 -28.75 10.65
C PHE A 6 40.93 -29.65 10.37
N ASN A 7 40.94 -30.90 10.85
CA ASN A 7 39.81 -31.82 10.70
C ASN A 7 38.62 -31.46 11.61
N PHE A 8 38.85 -30.78 12.74
CA PHE A 8 37.77 -30.30 13.61
C PHE A 8 37.04 -29.10 13.02
N CYS A 9 37.74 -28.19 12.32
CA CYS A 9 37.11 -27.06 11.61
C CYS A 9 36.29 -27.50 10.40
N ILE A 10 36.71 -28.53 9.66
CA ILE A 10 35.94 -29.07 8.52
C ILE A 10 34.70 -29.82 9.00
N ALA A 11 34.79 -30.57 10.11
CA ALA A 11 33.62 -31.22 10.70
C ALA A 11 32.61 -30.20 11.25
N TYR A 12 33.07 -29.07 11.82
CA TYR A 12 32.18 -28.01 12.29
C TYR A 12 31.53 -27.23 11.13
N PHE A 13 32.24 -26.99 10.03
CA PHE A 13 31.65 -26.40 8.81
C PHE A 13 30.67 -27.35 8.11
N LEU A 14 30.96 -28.66 8.08
CA LEU A 14 30.04 -29.66 7.53
C LEU A 14 28.80 -29.86 8.43
N PHE A 15 28.95 -29.80 9.75
CA PHE A 15 27.81 -29.82 10.68
C PHE A 15 26.96 -28.55 10.63
N PHE A 16 27.54 -27.36 10.41
CA PHE A 16 26.76 -26.13 10.25
C PHE A 16 26.07 -26.02 8.88
N SER A 17 26.60 -26.65 7.83
CA SER A 17 25.92 -26.73 6.53
C SER A 17 24.75 -27.73 6.49
N LEU A 18 24.60 -28.60 7.50
CA LEU A 18 23.59 -29.67 7.55
C LEU A 18 22.39 -29.37 8.47
N PHE A 19 22.36 -28.20 9.14
CA PHE A 19 21.18 -27.70 9.85
C PHE A 19 20.38 -26.64 9.06
N PHE A 20 20.52 -26.61 7.73
CA PHE A 20 19.36 -26.25 6.91
C PHE A 20 18.39 -27.42 7.02
N VAL A 21 17.52 -27.38 8.04
CA VAL A 21 16.27 -28.12 7.97
C VAL A 21 15.59 -27.59 6.73
N ASN A 22 15.71 -28.33 5.63
CA ASN A 22 14.89 -28.17 4.44
C ASN A 22 13.50 -28.59 4.90
N ALA A 23 12.85 -27.73 5.68
CA ALA A 23 11.55 -27.97 6.26
C ALA A 23 10.63 -28.18 5.07
N LYS A 24 10.28 -29.44 4.83
CA LYS A 24 9.40 -29.80 3.73
C LYS A 24 8.08 -29.08 3.97
N LEU A 25 7.86 -27.98 3.24
CA LEU A 25 6.66 -27.17 3.37
C LEU A 25 5.45 -28.08 3.23
N SER A 26 4.49 -27.92 4.13
CA SER A 26 3.28 -28.74 4.15
C SER A 26 2.09 -27.96 4.68
N CYS A 27 0.89 -28.47 4.42
CA CYS A 27 -0.36 -27.86 4.88
C CYS A 27 -0.45 -27.75 6.41
N ASN A 28 0.25 -28.59 7.17
CA ASN A 28 0.22 -28.58 8.64
C ASN A 28 0.83 -27.32 9.25
N GLN A 29 1.62 -26.57 8.48
CA GLN A 29 2.27 -25.34 8.91
C GLN A 29 1.47 -24.08 8.55
N THR A 30 0.33 -24.24 7.87
CA THR A 30 -0.50 -23.11 7.41
C THR A 30 -1.54 -22.70 8.46
N PRO A 31 -2.05 -21.46 8.44
CA PRO A 31 -3.09 -21.00 9.38
C PRO A 31 -4.40 -21.80 9.29
N TYR A 32 -4.70 -22.39 8.12
CA TYR A 32 -5.89 -23.20 7.86
C TYR A 32 -5.53 -24.56 7.22
N PRO A 33 -4.95 -25.51 7.98
CA PRO A 33 -4.45 -26.77 7.44
C PRO A 33 -5.52 -27.61 6.72
N HIS A 34 -6.75 -27.64 7.23
CA HIS A 34 -7.85 -28.39 6.63
C HIS A 34 -8.21 -27.86 5.23
N VAL A 35 -8.23 -26.54 5.05
CA VAL A 35 -8.48 -25.92 3.74
C VAL A 35 -7.32 -26.22 2.79
N CYS A 36 -6.08 -26.08 3.25
CA CYS A 36 -4.90 -26.42 2.45
C CYS A 36 -4.95 -27.87 1.97
N ASN A 37 -5.18 -28.84 2.86
CA ASN A 37 -5.23 -30.26 2.53
C ASN A 37 -6.38 -30.58 1.56
N HIS A 38 -7.53 -29.92 1.69
CA HIS A 38 -8.67 -30.13 0.80
C HIS A 38 -8.35 -29.78 -0.66
N TYR A 39 -7.73 -28.63 -0.90
CA TYR A 39 -7.48 -28.16 -2.27
C TYR A 39 -6.13 -28.63 -2.85
N ILE A 40 -5.10 -28.80 -2.02
CA ILE A 40 -3.77 -29.25 -2.45
C ILE A 40 -3.65 -30.78 -2.48
N GLY A 41 -4.42 -31.49 -1.65
CA GLY A 41 -4.37 -32.96 -1.54
C GLY A 41 -5.16 -33.73 -2.60
N THR A 42 -5.67 -33.07 -3.65
CA THR A 42 -6.43 -33.77 -4.71
C THR A 42 -5.49 -34.53 -5.66
N PRO A 43 -5.91 -35.64 -6.29
CA PRO A 43 -5.06 -36.41 -7.20
C PRO A 43 -4.45 -35.59 -8.36
N ASN A 44 -5.21 -34.65 -8.91
CA ASN A 44 -4.75 -33.75 -9.99
C ASN A 44 -3.73 -32.71 -9.49
N THR A 45 -3.88 -32.23 -8.26
CA THR A 45 -2.90 -31.31 -7.67
C THR A 45 -1.63 -32.05 -7.24
N LEU A 46 -1.76 -33.28 -6.73
CA LEU A 46 -0.65 -34.15 -6.37
C LEU A 46 0.22 -34.51 -7.59
N SER A 47 -0.38 -34.75 -8.77
CA SER A 47 0.39 -34.94 -10.01
C SER A 47 1.16 -33.67 -10.43
N THR A 48 0.62 -32.48 -10.15
CA THR A 48 1.27 -31.19 -10.41
C THR A 48 2.40 -30.88 -9.40
N LEU A 49 2.31 -31.38 -8.18
CA LEU A 49 3.39 -31.30 -7.18
C LEU A 49 4.63 -32.12 -7.56
N HIS A 50 4.49 -33.13 -8.43
CA HIS A 50 5.64 -33.84 -8.97
C HIS A 50 6.45 -33.00 -9.96
N SER A 51 5.85 -31.96 -10.56
CA SER A 51 6.47 -31.09 -11.56
C SER A 51 6.68 -29.63 -11.11
N SER A 52 6.16 -29.24 -9.94
CA SER A 52 6.26 -27.88 -9.38
C SER A 52 6.46 -27.89 -7.86
N SER A 53 6.96 -26.79 -7.29
CA SER A 53 7.16 -26.70 -5.85
C SER A 53 5.82 -26.66 -5.08
N PHE A 54 5.81 -27.09 -3.81
CA PHE A 54 4.64 -26.97 -2.95
C PHE A 54 4.16 -25.51 -2.82
N HIS A 55 5.10 -24.58 -2.80
CA HIS A 55 4.83 -23.15 -2.77
C HIS A 55 4.09 -22.67 -4.03
N ASP A 56 4.60 -22.97 -5.22
CA ASP A 56 3.97 -22.54 -6.47
C ASP A 56 2.60 -23.22 -6.66
N THR A 57 2.48 -24.47 -6.21
CA THR A 57 1.19 -25.17 -6.19
C THR A 57 0.17 -24.46 -5.30
N ALA A 58 0.57 -24.02 -4.11
CA ALA A 58 -0.33 -23.27 -3.22
C ALA A 58 -0.81 -21.96 -3.84
N ILE A 59 0.06 -21.23 -4.56
CA ILE A 59 -0.34 -20.01 -5.29
C ILE A 59 -1.28 -20.36 -6.45
N LYS A 60 -0.97 -21.40 -7.23
CA LYS A 60 -1.79 -21.84 -8.36
C LYS A 60 -3.21 -22.24 -7.93
N VAL A 61 -3.33 -23.01 -6.85
CA VAL A 61 -4.62 -23.40 -6.29
C VAL A 61 -5.42 -22.18 -5.81
N SER A 62 -4.78 -21.20 -5.17
CA SER A 62 -5.42 -19.92 -4.84
C SER A 62 -5.90 -19.18 -6.09
N MET A 63 -5.12 -19.20 -7.17
CA MET A 63 -5.46 -18.57 -8.45
C MET A 63 -6.65 -19.27 -9.11
N ASP A 64 -6.69 -20.59 -9.12
CA ASP A 64 -7.80 -21.36 -9.67
C ASP A 64 -9.12 -21.06 -8.94
N GLN A 65 -9.07 -20.91 -7.61
CA GLN A 65 -10.24 -20.45 -6.84
C GLN A 65 -10.61 -18.99 -7.13
N ALA A 66 -9.64 -18.11 -7.37
CA ALA A 66 -9.91 -16.73 -7.77
C ALA A 66 -10.59 -16.66 -9.15
N ILE A 67 -10.15 -17.50 -10.10
CA ILE A 67 -10.77 -17.65 -11.43
C ILE A 67 -12.22 -18.12 -11.30
N GLU A 68 -12.48 -19.11 -10.45
CA GLU A 68 -13.84 -19.62 -10.24
C GLU A 68 -14.74 -18.59 -9.54
N ALA A 69 -14.22 -17.91 -8.51
CA ALA A 69 -14.90 -16.79 -7.87
C ALA A 69 -15.29 -15.70 -8.86
N TYR A 70 -14.35 -15.25 -9.71
CA TYR A 70 -14.60 -14.27 -10.75
C TYR A 70 -15.72 -14.73 -11.70
N LYS A 71 -15.65 -15.96 -12.21
CA LYS A 71 -16.67 -16.50 -13.14
C LYS A 71 -18.06 -16.46 -12.51
N LEU A 72 -18.19 -16.98 -11.29
CA LEU A 72 -19.48 -17.07 -10.61
C LEU A 72 -20.05 -15.70 -10.25
N VAL A 73 -19.21 -14.78 -9.77
CA VAL A 73 -19.63 -13.41 -9.43
C VAL A 73 -20.03 -12.61 -10.68
N SER A 74 -19.33 -12.81 -11.80
CA SER A 74 -19.59 -12.10 -13.06
C SER A 74 -20.91 -12.48 -13.73
N ILE A 75 -21.46 -13.66 -13.43
CA ILE A 75 -22.72 -14.16 -14.01
C ILE A 75 -23.90 -14.09 -13.03
N MET A 76 -23.74 -13.46 -11.87
CA MET A 76 -24.81 -13.33 -10.90
C MET A 76 -25.99 -12.56 -11.49
N ASP A 77 -27.22 -12.95 -11.11
CA ASP A 77 -28.42 -12.26 -11.55
C ASP A 77 -28.46 -10.84 -10.98
N LEU A 78 -28.41 -9.84 -11.88
CA LEU A 78 -28.48 -8.42 -11.56
C LEU A 78 -29.79 -8.03 -10.86
N ASN A 79 -30.85 -8.85 -10.96
CA ASN A 79 -32.07 -8.65 -10.17
C ASN A 79 -31.83 -8.73 -8.66
N ASN A 80 -30.74 -9.37 -8.21
CA ASN A 80 -30.34 -9.39 -6.80
C ASN A 80 -29.71 -8.07 -6.34
N PHE A 81 -29.37 -7.16 -7.26
CA PHE A 81 -28.66 -5.90 -7.00
C PHE A 81 -29.42 -4.69 -7.58
N LYS A 82 -30.74 -4.61 -7.34
CA LYS A 82 -31.58 -3.50 -7.84
C LYS A 82 -31.27 -2.15 -7.20
N ASP A 83 -30.70 -2.17 -6.00
CA ASP A 83 -30.22 -0.97 -5.32
C ASP A 83 -28.91 -0.49 -5.98
N ASN A 84 -28.82 0.81 -6.28
CA ASN A 84 -27.66 1.36 -6.99
C ASN A 84 -26.35 1.20 -6.19
N ARG A 85 -26.41 1.25 -4.85
CA ARG A 85 -25.24 1.04 -3.99
C ARG A 85 -24.81 -0.42 -4.01
N ALA A 86 -25.78 -1.35 -3.92
CA ALA A 86 -25.54 -2.79 -4.07
C ALA A 86 -24.93 -3.14 -5.43
N LYS A 87 -25.45 -2.54 -6.50
CA LYS A 87 -24.91 -2.71 -7.86
C LYS A 87 -23.47 -2.22 -7.97
N SER A 88 -23.19 -1.02 -7.45
CA SER A 88 -21.84 -0.43 -7.44
C SER A 88 -20.85 -1.31 -6.67
N ALA A 89 -21.26 -1.84 -5.51
CA ALA A 89 -20.46 -2.79 -4.73
C ALA A 89 -20.22 -4.13 -5.47
N TRP A 90 -21.21 -4.62 -6.20
CA TRP A 90 -21.03 -5.82 -7.04
C TRP A 90 -20.06 -5.55 -8.22
N GLU A 91 -20.17 -4.39 -8.88
CA GLU A 91 -19.23 -3.99 -9.94
C GLU A 91 -17.78 -3.89 -9.43
N ASP A 92 -17.59 -3.41 -8.20
CA ASP A 92 -16.29 -3.47 -7.50
C ASP A 92 -15.80 -4.91 -7.35
N CYS A 93 -16.65 -5.83 -6.88
CA CYS A 93 -16.25 -7.22 -6.73
C CYS A 93 -15.77 -7.85 -8.04
N VAL A 94 -16.46 -7.63 -9.15
CA VAL A 94 -16.05 -8.15 -10.47
C VAL A 94 -14.65 -7.68 -10.84
N GLU A 95 -14.39 -6.37 -10.74
CA GLU A 95 -13.08 -5.76 -11.01
C GLU A 95 -11.99 -6.30 -10.06
N LEU A 96 -12.30 -6.41 -8.77
CA LEU A 96 -11.36 -6.82 -7.73
C LEU A 96 -10.99 -8.31 -7.80
N TYR A 97 -11.89 -9.19 -8.23
CA TYR A 97 -11.54 -10.58 -8.49
C TYR A 97 -10.64 -10.73 -9.72
N GLU A 98 -10.87 -9.94 -10.77
CA GLU A 98 -9.96 -9.88 -11.92
C GLU A 98 -8.57 -9.38 -11.53
N ASP A 99 -8.50 -8.37 -10.65
CA ASP A 99 -7.24 -7.87 -10.08
C ASP A 99 -6.55 -8.91 -9.20
N THR A 100 -7.32 -9.70 -8.45
CA THR A 100 -6.79 -10.80 -7.64
C THR A 100 -6.12 -11.88 -8.50
N ILE A 101 -6.76 -12.26 -9.60
CA ILE A 101 -6.17 -13.19 -10.58
C ILE A 101 -4.87 -12.62 -11.14
N TYR A 102 -4.86 -11.33 -11.50
CA TYR A 102 -3.66 -10.65 -11.99
C TYR A 102 -2.51 -10.70 -10.99
N GLN A 103 -2.74 -10.39 -9.71
CA GLN A 103 -1.70 -10.41 -8.67
C GLN A 103 -1.20 -11.83 -8.37
N LEU A 104 -2.08 -12.83 -8.34
CA LEU A 104 -1.67 -14.23 -8.15
C LEU A 104 -0.87 -14.75 -9.33
N ASN A 105 -1.27 -14.42 -10.57
CA ASN A 105 -0.51 -14.79 -11.75
C ASN A 105 0.89 -14.14 -11.74
N ARG A 106 1.01 -12.87 -11.35
CA ARG A 106 2.34 -12.24 -11.15
C ARG A 106 3.16 -12.99 -10.10
N SER A 107 2.53 -13.40 -9.00
CA SER A 107 3.19 -14.12 -7.91
C SER A 107 3.74 -15.47 -8.38
N ILE A 108 3.05 -16.19 -9.27
CA ILE A 108 3.55 -17.44 -9.85
C ILE A 108 4.78 -17.18 -10.72
N ASN A 109 4.78 -16.09 -11.49
CA ASN A 109 5.81 -15.80 -12.49
C ASN A 109 7.03 -15.04 -11.96
N SER A 110 7.05 -14.62 -10.68
CA SER A 110 8.19 -13.94 -10.06
C SER A 110 9.08 -14.91 -9.30
N ASN A 111 10.39 -14.63 -9.30
CA ASN A 111 11.36 -15.32 -8.45
C ASN A 111 11.66 -14.55 -7.15
N ASN A 112 11.11 -13.34 -6.99
CA ASN A 112 11.33 -12.51 -5.83
C ASN A 112 10.23 -12.74 -4.78
N LEU A 113 10.60 -13.29 -3.62
CA LEU A 113 9.66 -13.61 -2.55
C LEU A 113 8.97 -12.37 -1.95
N ASN A 114 9.64 -11.21 -1.90
CA ASN A 114 9.03 -9.97 -1.42
C ASN A 114 7.96 -9.45 -2.39
N ASP A 115 8.18 -9.63 -3.70
CA ASP A 115 7.15 -9.33 -4.71
C ASP A 115 5.95 -10.26 -4.54
N LYS A 116 6.19 -11.58 -4.42
CA LYS A 116 5.12 -12.56 -4.17
C LYS A 116 4.31 -12.21 -2.92
N LEU A 117 4.98 -11.89 -1.81
CA LEU A 117 4.33 -11.46 -0.56
C LEU A 117 3.43 -10.23 -0.74
N THR A 118 3.96 -9.21 -1.41
CA THR A 118 3.25 -7.95 -1.66
C THR A 118 2.00 -8.19 -2.50
N TRP A 119 2.13 -8.93 -3.60
CA TRP A 119 1.02 -9.19 -4.51
C TRP A 119 -0.02 -10.15 -3.92
N GLN A 120 0.39 -11.15 -3.13
CA GLN A 120 -0.56 -11.99 -2.38
C GLN A 120 -1.30 -11.18 -1.30
N SER A 121 -0.65 -10.22 -0.64
CA SER A 121 -1.31 -9.31 0.30
C SER A 121 -2.29 -8.39 -0.42
N ALA A 122 -1.96 -7.92 -1.62
CA ALA A 122 -2.89 -7.19 -2.48
C ALA A 122 -4.12 -8.04 -2.89
N SER A 123 -3.95 -9.34 -3.14
CA SER A 123 -5.07 -10.26 -3.40
C SER A 123 -6.03 -10.37 -2.22
N ILE A 124 -5.53 -10.44 -0.99
CA ILE A 124 -6.37 -10.40 0.22
C ILE A 124 -7.10 -9.06 0.34
N THR A 125 -6.39 -7.97 0.08
CA THR A 125 -6.94 -6.60 0.10
C THR A 125 -8.08 -6.42 -0.91
N ASN A 126 -7.94 -6.96 -2.12
CA ASN A 126 -8.98 -6.95 -3.15
C ASN A 126 -10.25 -7.66 -2.68
N HIS A 127 -10.10 -8.88 -2.14
CA HIS A 127 -11.26 -9.60 -1.63
C HIS A 127 -11.93 -8.87 -0.47
N GLN A 128 -11.15 -8.35 0.49
CA GLN A 128 -11.70 -7.58 1.61
C GLN A 128 -12.45 -6.33 1.13
N THR A 129 -11.94 -5.64 0.12
CA THR A 129 -12.56 -4.44 -0.43
C THR A 129 -13.88 -4.73 -1.12
N CYS A 130 -13.98 -5.85 -1.84
CA CYS A 130 -15.25 -6.35 -2.39
C CYS A 130 -16.30 -6.52 -1.27
N LEU A 131 -15.93 -7.15 -0.15
CA LEU A 131 -16.84 -7.31 1.00
C LEU A 131 -17.22 -5.96 1.63
N ASN A 132 -16.23 -5.06 1.81
CA ASN A 132 -16.45 -3.74 2.39
C ASN A 132 -17.43 -2.89 1.57
N GLY A 133 -17.42 -3.01 0.24
CA GLY A 133 -18.38 -2.31 -0.62
C GLY A 133 -19.84 -2.54 -0.22
N PHE A 134 -20.19 -3.73 0.28
CA PHE A 134 -21.52 -4.02 0.83
C PHE A 134 -21.65 -3.62 2.30
N ILE A 135 -20.63 -3.88 3.12
CA ILE A 135 -20.66 -3.64 4.57
C ILE A 135 -20.77 -2.14 4.89
N ASP A 136 -20.02 -1.30 4.19
CA ASP A 136 -19.97 0.15 4.41
C ASP A 136 -21.32 0.82 4.09
N PHE A 137 -22.08 0.25 3.16
CA PHE A 137 -23.45 0.65 2.85
C PHE A 137 -24.52 0.01 3.74
N ASN A 138 -24.13 -0.79 4.74
CA ASN A 138 -25.02 -1.56 5.59
C ASN A 138 -25.89 -2.57 4.80
N LEU A 139 -25.29 -3.20 3.79
CA LEU A 139 -25.91 -4.20 2.91
C LEU A 139 -25.30 -5.62 3.02
N PRO A 140 -24.83 -6.10 4.19
CA PRO A 140 -24.13 -7.38 4.28
C PRO A 140 -24.98 -8.59 3.88
N SER A 141 -26.31 -8.49 3.91
CA SER A 141 -27.22 -9.55 3.47
C SER A 141 -27.06 -9.91 1.99
N HIS A 142 -26.57 -9.00 1.14
CA HIS A 142 -26.31 -9.27 -0.28
C HIS A 142 -25.16 -10.26 -0.47
N LEU A 143 -24.25 -10.37 0.50
CA LEU A 143 -23.17 -11.36 0.48
C LEU A 143 -23.70 -12.80 0.62
N ASN A 144 -24.95 -13.00 1.04
CA ASN A 144 -25.56 -14.34 1.05
C ASN A 144 -25.86 -14.87 -0.36
N TYR A 145 -25.93 -14.01 -1.37
CA TYR A 145 -26.05 -14.42 -2.77
C TYR A 145 -24.72 -14.87 -3.36
N PHE A 146 -23.60 -14.52 -2.72
CA PHE A 146 -22.29 -14.87 -3.21
C PHE A 146 -22.04 -16.38 -3.05
N PRO A 147 -21.35 -17.02 -4.01
CA PRO A 147 -21.14 -18.47 -3.97
C PRO A 147 -20.38 -18.93 -2.73
N SER A 148 -20.77 -20.09 -2.19
CA SER A 148 -20.16 -20.66 -0.97
C SER A 148 -18.65 -20.93 -1.08
N ILE A 149 -18.12 -21.06 -2.29
CA ILE A 149 -16.67 -21.19 -2.56
C ILE A 149 -15.86 -20.04 -1.95
N LEU A 150 -16.45 -18.85 -1.86
CA LEU A 150 -15.82 -17.67 -1.28
C LEU A 150 -15.60 -17.75 0.23
N THR A 151 -16.35 -18.62 0.92
CA THR A 151 -16.19 -18.88 2.36
C THR A 151 -14.79 -19.41 2.70
N ASN A 152 -14.16 -20.13 1.77
CA ASN A 152 -12.81 -20.66 1.94
C ASN A 152 -11.74 -19.84 1.20
N PHE A 153 -12.15 -18.89 0.36
CA PHE A 153 -11.22 -18.16 -0.50
C PHE A 153 -10.20 -17.34 0.30
N THR A 154 -10.64 -16.57 1.30
CA THR A 154 -9.73 -15.84 2.21
C THR A 154 -8.76 -16.76 2.93
N LYS A 155 -9.24 -17.91 3.40
CA LYS A 155 -8.41 -18.91 4.11
C LYS A 155 -7.35 -19.50 3.18
N LEU A 156 -7.70 -19.72 1.92
CA LEU A 156 -6.78 -20.23 0.92
C LEU A 156 -5.72 -19.19 0.54
N LEU A 157 -6.10 -17.91 0.36
CA LEU A 157 -5.16 -16.82 0.17
C LEU A 157 -4.20 -16.70 1.36
N SER A 158 -4.73 -16.77 2.59
CA SER A 158 -3.94 -16.76 3.84
C SER A 158 -2.93 -17.91 3.92
N ASN A 159 -3.35 -19.13 3.60
CA ASN A 159 -2.45 -20.28 3.56
C ASN A 159 -1.30 -20.07 2.56
N SER A 160 -1.65 -19.62 1.36
CA SER A 160 -0.68 -19.35 0.29
C SER A 160 0.31 -18.25 0.70
N LEU A 161 -0.18 -17.17 1.30
CA LEU A 161 0.64 -16.07 1.81
C LEU A 161 1.56 -16.53 2.96
N SER A 162 1.06 -17.32 3.90
CA SER A 162 1.85 -17.82 5.04
C SER A 162 3.01 -18.72 4.60
N ILE A 163 2.80 -19.55 3.58
CA ILE A 163 3.88 -20.34 2.96
C ILE A 163 4.95 -19.42 2.36
N THR A 164 4.55 -18.42 1.58
CA THR A 164 5.50 -17.43 1.03
C THR A 164 6.25 -16.68 2.14
N ASN A 165 5.57 -16.29 3.21
CA ASN A 165 6.17 -15.56 4.33
C ASN A 165 7.21 -16.41 5.08
N THR A 166 6.92 -17.70 5.26
CA THR A 166 7.86 -18.65 5.87
C THR A 166 9.12 -18.79 5.02
N LEU A 167 8.99 -18.85 3.70
CA LEU A 167 10.12 -18.89 2.77
C LEU A 167 10.92 -17.57 2.80
N ALA A 168 10.24 -16.43 2.78
CA ALA A 168 10.89 -15.12 2.81
C ALA A 168 11.67 -14.90 4.11
N SER A 169 11.10 -15.33 5.24
CA SER A 169 11.70 -15.19 6.56
C SER A 169 12.86 -16.16 6.83
N SER A 170 12.94 -17.28 6.11
CA SER A 170 14.00 -18.28 6.24
C SER A 170 15.21 -18.01 5.34
N MET A 171 15.12 -17.06 4.40
CA MET A 171 16.28 -16.64 3.62
C MET A 171 17.23 -15.75 4.44
N PRO A 172 18.54 -16.04 4.50
CA PRO A 172 19.52 -15.18 5.15
C PRO A 172 19.51 -13.78 4.52
N SER A 173 19.49 -12.75 5.36
CA SER A 173 19.56 -11.34 4.97
C SER A 173 20.79 -10.98 4.12
N SER A 174 21.80 -11.86 4.08
CA SER A 174 23.02 -11.76 3.27
C SER A 174 22.85 -12.12 1.78
N LEU A 175 21.75 -12.78 1.39
CA LEU A 175 21.48 -13.14 -0.02
C LEU A 175 20.47 -12.20 -0.69
N SER A 176 19.69 -11.46 0.10
CA SER A 176 18.89 -10.31 -0.37
C SER A 176 19.76 -9.06 -0.65
N SER A 177 21.05 -9.11 -0.31
CA SER A 177 21.96 -7.95 -0.29
C SER A 177 23.23 -8.17 -1.12
N SER A 178 23.23 -9.09 -2.10
CA SER A 178 24.40 -9.42 -2.93
C SER A 178 24.87 -8.33 -3.92
N SER A 179 24.51 -7.06 -3.68
CA SER A 179 25.22 -5.90 -4.25
C SER A 179 25.71 -4.88 -3.22
N LEU A 180 25.55 -5.13 -1.92
CA LEU A 180 26.01 -4.21 -0.86
C LEU A 180 27.49 -4.47 -0.52
N SER A 181 28.36 -3.89 -1.34
CA SER A 181 29.74 -3.60 -0.93
C SER A 181 29.70 -2.70 0.31
N SER A 182 30.19 -3.26 1.41
CA SER A 182 30.43 -2.60 2.67
C SER A 182 31.55 -1.57 2.54
N THR A 183 31.19 -0.30 2.41
CA THR A 183 32.12 0.79 2.73
C THR A 183 31.51 1.72 3.77
N LYS A 184 32.36 2.06 4.73
CA LYS A 184 32.08 2.66 6.03
C LYS A 184 31.31 3.99 5.95
N ARG A 185 30.50 4.19 6.99
CA ARG A 185 29.90 5.43 7.51
C ARG A 185 30.59 6.74 7.07
N ASN A 186 29.81 7.64 6.48
CA ASN A 186 29.64 9.02 6.95
C ASN A 186 28.41 9.66 6.31
N GLY A 187 27.62 10.39 7.11
CA GLY A 187 26.48 11.16 6.64
C GLY A 187 26.92 12.25 5.66
N GLY A 188 26.53 12.11 4.41
CA GLY A 188 26.78 13.06 3.35
C GLY A 188 25.89 12.71 2.16
N ARG A 189 25.25 13.73 1.57
CA ARG A 189 24.44 13.61 0.34
C ARG A 189 25.23 12.80 -0.70
N ARG A 190 24.73 11.63 -1.06
CA ARG A 190 25.32 10.81 -2.14
C ARG A 190 24.95 11.46 -3.46
N LEU A 191 25.82 12.35 -3.95
CA LEU A 191 25.84 12.71 -5.37
C LEU A 191 26.32 11.48 -6.15
N LEU A 192 25.52 11.11 -7.14
CA LEU A 192 25.62 9.88 -7.93
C LEU A 192 26.95 9.86 -8.71
N SER A 193 27.90 9.02 -8.28
CA SER A 193 28.98 8.56 -9.15
C SER A 193 28.74 7.08 -9.48
N ASP A 194 28.13 6.87 -10.65
CA ASP A 194 28.21 5.67 -11.50
C ASP A 194 27.60 4.34 -11.01
N GLY A 195 26.30 4.34 -10.66
CA GLY A 195 25.60 3.10 -10.26
C GLY A 195 24.09 3.10 -10.49
N PHE A 196 23.64 3.25 -11.74
CA PHE A 196 22.22 3.11 -12.09
C PHE A 196 21.84 1.63 -12.34
N PRO A 197 20.65 1.17 -11.89
CA PRO A 197 20.18 -0.19 -12.16
C PRO A 197 20.03 -0.46 -13.68
N HIS A 198 20.29 -1.69 -14.12
CA HIS A 198 20.21 -2.08 -15.53
C HIS A 198 18.82 -1.90 -16.17
N TRP A 199 17.76 -1.86 -15.37
CA TRP A 199 16.39 -1.62 -15.84
C TRP A 199 16.08 -0.14 -16.07
N LEU A 200 16.93 0.77 -15.60
CA LEU A 200 16.76 2.21 -15.78
C LEU A 200 17.37 2.64 -17.11
N SER A 201 16.54 3.22 -18.00
CA SER A 201 17.00 3.64 -19.32
C SER A 201 17.90 4.89 -19.24
N GLY A 202 18.71 5.14 -20.28
CA GLY A 202 19.53 6.36 -20.37
C GLY A 202 18.69 7.65 -20.43
N SER A 203 17.49 7.57 -21.00
CA SER A 203 16.48 8.63 -21.01
C SER A 203 15.93 8.93 -19.63
N ASP A 204 15.61 7.89 -18.84
CA ASP A 204 15.15 8.06 -17.45
C ASP A 204 16.23 8.72 -16.59
N ARG A 205 17.51 8.38 -16.81
CA ARG A 205 18.64 9.05 -16.12
C ARG A 205 18.70 10.55 -16.41
N LYS A 206 18.40 10.97 -17.64
CA LYS A 206 18.44 12.38 -18.08
C LYS A 206 17.23 13.17 -17.54
N LEU A 207 16.09 12.50 -17.39
CA LEU A 207 14.88 13.02 -16.72
C LEU A 207 15.13 13.38 -15.23
N LEU A 208 16.14 12.79 -14.59
CA LEU A 208 16.49 13.07 -13.17
C LEU A 208 17.38 14.31 -13.00
N GLN A 209 17.94 14.84 -14.08
CA GLN A 209 18.94 15.93 -14.04
C GLN A 209 18.39 17.28 -14.54
N THR A 210 17.23 17.30 -15.20
CA THR A 210 16.60 18.51 -15.77
C THR A 210 15.07 18.41 -15.70
N THR A 211 14.34 19.51 -16.00
CA THR A 211 12.89 19.44 -16.24
C THR A 211 12.61 18.37 -17.31
N PRO A 212 11.73 17.38 -17.04
CA PRO A 212 11.37 16.37 -18.01
C PRO A 212 10.91 16.95 -19.35
N SER A 213 11.45 16.46 -20.46
CA SER A 213 10.78 16.63 -21.76
C SER A 213 9.49 15.82 -21.70
N ALA A 214 8.35 16.48 -21.86
CA ALA A 214 7.05 15.83 -21.85
C ALA A 214 6.78 15.16 -23.19
N ASP A 215 6.29 13.92 -23.18
CA ASP A 215 5.77 13.25 -24.37
C ASP A 215 4.38 13.79 -24.73
N ILE A 216 3.62 14.16 -23.71
CA ILE A 216 2.25 14.66 -23.82
C ILE A 216 2.11 15.90 -22.94
N VAL A 217 1.57 16.97 -23.51
CA VAL A 217 1.21 18.20 -22.78
C VAL A 217 -0.31 18.33 -22.73
N VAL A 218 -0.85 18.52 -21.53
CA VAL A 218 -2.27 18.78 -21.29
C VAL A 218 -2.43 20.23 -20.84
N ALA A 219 -3.25 21.01 -21.54
CA ALA A 219 -3.49 22.41 -21.23
C ALA A 219 -4.92 22.85 -21.60
N GLN A 220 -5.68 23.37 -20.62
CA GLN A 220 -7.07 23.80 -20.84
C GLN A 220 -7.18 24.99 -21.81
N ASP A 221 -6.12 25.81 -21.90
CA ASP A 221 -6.01 26.98 -22.79
C ASP A 221 -5.77 26.61 -24.27
N GLY A 222 -5.57 25.32 -24.58
CA GLY A 222 -5.29 24.83 -25.93
C GLY A 222 -3.82 24.93 -26.36
N SER A 223 -2.91 25.32 -25.46
CA SER A 223 -1.46 25.39 -25.74
C SER A 223 -0.72 24.05 -25.63
N GLY A 224 -1.45 22.95 -25.39
CA GLY A 224 -0.94 21.57 -25.28
C GLY A 224 -1.52 20.65 -26.35
N ASN A 225 -1.18 19.36 -26.27
CA ASN A 225 -1.71 18.32 -27.15
C ASN A 225 -3.18 17.99 -26.85
N TYR A 226 -3.57 18.02 -25.57
CA TYR A 226 -4.92 17.69 -25.10
C TYR A 226 -5.44 18.73 -24.10
N LYS A 227 -6.76 18.81 -23.92
CA LYS A 227 -7.38 19.75 -22.98
C LYS A 227 -7.68 19.12 -21.62
N THR A 228 -7.82 17.81 -21.58
CA THR A 228 -8.14 17.05 -20.37
C THR A 228 -7.03 16.06 -20.04
N ILE A 229 -6.89 15.74 -18.75
CA ILE A 229 -5.90 14.77 -18.29
C ILE A 229 -6.30 13.37 -18.77
N SER A 230 -7.60 13.07 -18.80
CA SER A 230 -8.13 11.79 -19.29
C SER A 230 -7.74 11.51 -20.74
N GLU A 231 -7.82 12.51 -21.62
CA GLU A 231 -7.36 12.39 -23.02
C GLU A 231 -5.85 12.15 -23.10
N GLY A 232 -5.05 12.86 -22.31
CA GLY A 232 -3.60 12.66 -22.25
C GLY A 232 -3.22 11.25 -21.80
N ILE A 233 -3.90 10.72 -20.77
CA ILE A 233 -3.70 9.33 -20.30
C ILE A 233 -4.16 8.32 -21.36
N ALA A 234 -5.28 8.58 -22.03
CA ALA A 234 -5.77 7.70 -23.10
C ALA A 234 -4.77 7.63 -24.26
N ALA A 235 -4.13 8.74 -24.62
CA ALA A 235 -3.11 8.81 -25.65
C ALA A 235 -1.79 8.10 -25.27
N ALA A 236 -1.50 7.99 -23.98
CA ALA A 236 -0.37 7.21 -23.49
C ALA A 236 -0.57 5.69 -23.64
N LYS A 237 -1.81 5.22 -23.89
CA LYS A 237 -2.10 3.80 -24.13
C LYS A 237 -1.53 3.39 -25.50
N GLY A 238 -0.39 2.69 -25.49
CA GLY A 238 0.22 2.14 -26.70
C GLY A 238 1.66 2.61 -26.96
N SER A 239 2.21 3.51 -26.14
CA SER A 239 3.51 4.15 -26.35
C SER A 239 4.76 3.27 -26.10
N GLY A 240 4.64 1.94 -26.14
CA GLY A 240 5.76 1.00 -26.02
C GLY A 240 6.19 0.68 -24.57
N LYS A 241 7.42 0.15 -24.40
CA LYS A 241 7.95 -0.35 -23.10
C LYS A 241 8.51 0.74 -22.18
N GLY A 242 8.59 1.99 -22.64
CA GLY A 242 9.19 3.11 -21.90
C GLY A 242 8.20 3.82 -20.96
N ARG A 243 8.74 4.70 -20.11
CA ARG A 243 7.93 5.62 -19.29
C ARG A 243 7.35 6.72 -20.18
N VAL A 244 6.05 7.00 -20.06
CA VAL A 244 5.39 8.12 -20.75
C VAL A 244 5.24 9.27 -19.79
N VAL A 245 5.71 10.45 -20.19
CA VAL A 245 5.73 11.68 -19.40
C VAL A 245 4.62 12.61 -19.85
N ILE A 246 3.66 12.87 -18.97
CA ILE A 246 2.52 13.77 -19.16
C ILE A 246 2.74 15.04 -18.33
N HIS A 247 2.90 16.18 -18.99
CA HIS A 247 2.92 17.50 -18.35
C HIS A 247 1.51 18.09 -18.34
N VAL A 248 0.99 18.37 -17.17
CA VAL A 248 -0.31 19.03 -16.99
C VAL A 248 -0.06 20.47 -16.57
N LYS A 249 -0.38 21.42 -17.45
CA LYS A 249 -0.19 22.84 -17.15
C LYS A 249 -1.10 23.31 -16.02
N THR A 250 -0.82 24.52 -15.54
CA THR A 250 -1.59 25.24 -14.54
C THR A 250 -3.08 25.27 -14.92
N GLY A 251 -3.95 24.94 -13.97
CA GLY A 251 -5.38 24.85 -14.19
C GLY A 251 -6.09 24.02 -13.13
N VAL A 252 -7.42 24.11 -13.14
CA VAL A 252 -8.31 23.28 -12.32
C VAL A 252 -9.06 22.32 -13.23
N TYR A 253 -8.68 21.06 -13.18
CA TYR A 253 -9.19 19.97 -13.99
C TYR A 253 -10.29 19.24 -13.24
N LYS A 254 -11.55 19.47 -13.64
CA LYS A 254 -12.72 18.82 -13.04
C LYS A 254 -12.96 17.47 -13.70
N GLU A 255 -12.28 16.44 -13.23
CA GLU A 255 -12.26 15.11 -13.82
C GLU A 255 -12.19 14.01 -12.75
N ASN A 256 -12.88 12.90 -12.97
CA ASN A 256 -12.63 11.64 -12.28
C ASN A 256 -11.77 10.76 -13.17
N ILE A 257 -10.57 10.39 -12.70
CA ILE A 257 -9.55 9.71 -13.50
C ILE A 257 -9.31 8.32 -12.93
N ASP A 258 -9.28 7.32 -13.82
CA ASP A 258 -9.02 5.93 -13.46
C ASP A 258 -7.97 5.30 -14.39
N ILE A 259 -6.73 5.20 -13.89
CA ILE A 259 -5.61 4.57 -14.59
C ILE A 259 -5.63 3.07 -14.29
N LYS A 260 -6.21 2.30 -15.22
CA LYS A 260 -6.28 0.84 -15.13
C LYS A 260 -4.90 0.17 -15.13
N LYS A 261 -4.81 -1.05 -14.57
CA LYS A 261 -3.57 -1.86 -14.44
C LYS A 261 -2.81 -2.14 -15.74
N THR A 262 -3.49 -2.03 -16.89
CA THR A 262 -2.90 -2.18 -18.22
C THR A 262 -2.09 -0.96 -18.68
N VAL A 263 -2.27 0.19 -18.03
CA VAL A 263 -1.59 1.45 -18.34
C VAL A 263 -0.46 1.68 -17.34
N LYS A 264 0.74 1.19 -17.66
CA LYS A 264 1.90 1.20 -16.75
C LYS A 264 2.88 2.32 -17.06
N ASN A 265 3.79 2.60 -16.13
CA ASN A 265 4.91 3.52 -16.29
C ASN A 265 4.52 4.94 -16.75
N ILE A 266 3.39 5.45 -16.26
CA ILE A 266 3.04 6.86 -16.46
C ILE A 266 3.78 7.72 -15.44
N MET A 267 4.39 8.80 -15.90
CA MET A 267 4.78 9.93 -15.05
C MET A 267 3.90 11.12 -15.39
N ILE A 268 3.19 11.66 -14.43
CA ILE A 268 2.42 12.89 -14.56
C ILE A 268 3.07 13.97 -13.69
N PHE A 269 3.21 15.18 -14.22
CA PHE A 269 3.68 16.30 -13.41
C PHE A 269 2.93 17.60 -13.73
N GLY A 270 2.70 18.40 -12.70
CA GLY A 270 2.07 19.71 -12.80
C GLY A 270 3.07 20.87 -12.84
N ASP A 271 2.56 22.09 -12.97
CA ASP A 271 3.36 23.33 -12.85
C ASP A 271 3.62 23.73 -11.38
N GLY A 272 3.09 22.97 -10.42
CA GLY A 272 3.18 23.25 -8.99
C GLY A 272 1.95 22.76 -8.24
N MET A 273 2.13 22.37 -6.97
CA MET A 273 1.02 21.87 -6.14
C MET A 273 -0.13 22.88 -5.98
N ASP A 274 0.15 24.18 -6.01
CA ASP A 274 -0.86 25.23 -5.90
C ASP A 274 -1.40 25.71 -7.26
N SER A 275 -0.87 25.19 -8.36
CA SER A 275 -1.15 25.65 -9.72
C SER A 275 -1.89 24.62 -10.57
N THR A 276 -1.56 23.34 -10.42
CA THR A 276 -2.20 22.24 -11.16
C THR A 276 -3.02 21.38 -10.20
N ILE A 277 -4.35 21.45 -10.32
CA ILE A 277 -5.29 20.79 -9.42
C ILE A 277 -6.22 19.89 -10.23
N VAL A 278 -6.31 18.61 -9.89
CA VAL A 278 -7.40 17.73 -10.34
C VAL A 278 -8.40 17.55 -9.21
N THR A 279 -9.68 17.76 -9.51
CA THR A 279 -10.74 17.84 -8.50
C THR A 279 -12.04 17.17 -8.94
N ALA A 280 -12.69 16.47 -8.01
CA ALA A 280 -14.05 15.95 -8.15
C ALA A 280 -14.75 15.90 -6.78
N ASN A 281 -15.91 15.26 -6.69
CA ASN A 281 -16.71 15.24 -5.45
C ASN A 281 -17.53 13.95 -5.25
N HIS A 282 -17.13 12.82 -5.86
CA HIS A 282 -17.78 11.53 -5.60
C HIS A 282 -17.61 11.13 -4.13
N ASN A 283 -18.65 10.52 -3.54
CA ASN A 283 -18.71 10.24 -2.11
C ASN A 283 -19.72 9.13 -1.78
N ALA A 284 -19.61 8.58 -0.57
CA ALA A 284 -20.47 7.50 -0.08
C ALA A 284 -21.93 7.90 0.11
N GLU A 285 -22.19 9.10 0.63
CA GLU A 285 -23.56 9.56 0.87
C GLU A 285 -24.37 9.59 -0.43
N ASP A 286 -23.76 10.06 -1.52
CA ASP A 286 -24.37 10.14 -2.85
C ASP A 286 -24.28 8.82 -3.65
N GLY A 287 -23.84 7.73 -3.02
CA GLY A 287 -23.96 6.36 -3.54
C GLY A 287 -22.73 5.80 -4.25
N SER A 288 -21.57 6.47 -4.21
CA SER A 288 -20.31 5.87 -4.65
C SER A 288 -19.74 4.98 -3.57
N THR A 289 -19.22 3.78 -3.89
CA THR A 289 -18.41 3.04 -2.90
C THR A 289 -17.18 3.86 -2.54
N THR A 290 -16.61 3.65 -1.35
CA THR A 290 -15.34 4.29 -0.96
C THR A 290 -14.27 4.06 -2.04
N PHE A 291 -14.21 2.87 -2.63
CA PHE A 291 -13.29 2.51 -3.71
C PHE A 291 -13.49 3.34 -4.99
N ARG A 292 -14.74 3.58 -5.41
CA ARG A 292 -15.09 4.38 -6.60
C ARG A 292 -15.26 5.88 -6.33
N SER A 293 -15.17 6.31 -5.08
CA SER A 293 -15.24 7.74 -4.72
C SER A 293 -13.98 8.54 -5.10
N ALA A 294 -12.90 7.86 -5.50
CA ALA A 294 -11.63 8.49 -5.84
C ALA A 294 -11.75 9.51 -6.97
N THR A 295 -11.24 10.73 -6.74
CA THR A 295 -11.03 11.71 -7.82
C THR A 295 -9.97 11.21 -8.79
N PHE A 296 -8.89 10.62 -8.28
CA PHE A 296 -7.82 10.05 -9.08
C PHE A 296 -7.46 8.65 -8.57
N ALA A 297 -7.71 7.62 -9.39
CA ALA A 297 -7.41 6.24 -9.09
C ALA A 297 -6.25 5.73 -9.97
N VAL A 298 -5.30 5.03 -9.35
CA VAL A 298 -4.09 4.51 -10.03
C VAL A 298 -3.89 3.04 -9.71
N MET A 299 -4.00 2.19 -10.72
CA MET A 299 -3.73 0.75 -10.66
C MET A 299 -2.54 0.31 -11.52
N GLY A 300 -2.05 1.18 -12.40
CA GLY A 300 -0.91 0.91 -13.28
C GLY A 300 0.44 1.00 -12.58
N ASP A 301 1.20 -0.11 -12.54
CA ASP A 301 2.51 -0.18 -11.89
C ASP A 301 3.50 0.88 -12.40
N GLY A 302 4.40 1.35 -11.52
CA GLY A 302 5.46 2.30 -11.85
C GLY A 302 5.00 3.75 -12.03
N PHE A 303 3.78 4.08 -11.61
CA PHE A 303 3.22 5.41 -11.69
C PHE A 303 4.03 6.44 -10.87
N ILE A 304 4.25 7.62 -11.43
CA ILE A 304 4.86 8.75 -10.72
C ILE A 304 3.95 9.97 -10.87
N ALA A 305 3.64 10.64 -9.77
CA ALA A 305 3.05 11.98 -9.79
C ALA A 305 3.99 12.99 -9.14
N LYS A 306 4.03 14.21 -9.69
CA LYS A 306 4.90 15.28 -9.19
C LYS A 306 4.25 16.67 -9.30
N ASP A 307 4.49 17.53 -8.33
CA ASP A 307 4.15 18.98 -8.41
C ASP A 307 2.67 19.26 -8.77
N MET A 308 1.72 18.54 -8.18
CA MET A 308 0.28 18.73 -8.44
C MET A 308 -0.60 18.37 -7.23
N THR A 309 -1.85 18.83 -7.23
CA THR A 309 -2.85 18.54 -6.20
C THR A 309 -3.93 17.58 -6.71
N PHE A 310 -4.29 16.61 -5.87
CA PHE A 310 -5.46 15.75 -6.00
C PHE A 310 -6.47 16.12 -4.91
N GLU A 311 -7.70 16.44 -5.30
CA GLU A 311 -8.70 17.00 -4.37
C GLU A 311 -10.07 16.35 -4.52
N ASN A 312 -10.69 16.02 -3.38
CA ASN A 312 -12.12 15.70 -3.32
C ASN A 312 -12.86 16.78 -2.52
N THR A 313 -13.82 17.45 -3.16
CA THR A 313 -14.55 18.62 -2.64
C THR A 313 -15.92 18.29 -2.02
N ALA A 314 -16.26 17.01 -1.82
CA ALA A 314 -17.56 16.59 -1.28
C ALA A 314 -17.88 17.22 0.09
N GLY A 315 -16.86 17.40 0.95
CA GLY A 315 -17.00 17.95 2.29
C GLY A 315 -17.29 16.89 3.36
N PRO A 316 -17.16 17.24 4.65
CA PRO A 316 -17.21 16.25 5.73
C PRO A 316 -18.62 15.66 5.96
N GLN A 317 -19.67 16.37 5.54
CA GLN A 317 -21.07 15.92 5.61
C GLN A 317 -21.40 14.80 4.61
N LYS A 318 -20.49 14.52 3.67
CA LYS A 318 -20.66 13.49 2.64
C LYS A 318 -19.96 12.17 2.97
N HIS A 319 -19.41 12.07 4.19
CA HIS A 319 -18.70 10.89 4.68
C HIS A 319 -17.50 10.54 3.77
N GLN A 320 -17.27 9.25 3.47
CA GLN A 320 -16.11 8.80 2.71
C GLN A 320 -16.04 9.43 1.32
N ALA A 321 -14.95 10.13 1.01
CA ALA A 321 -14.76 10.83 -0.25
C ALA A 321 -13.26 10.92 -0.60
N VAL A 322 -12.80 9.99 -1.42
CA VAL A 322 -11.36 9.81 -1.69
C VAL A 322 -10.84 10.84 -2.69
N ALA A 323 -9.72 11.49 -2.38
CA ALA A 323 -9.01 12.38 -3.31
C ALA A 323 -8.08 11.57 -4.23
N LEU A 324 -7.27 10.68 -3.66
CA LEU A 324 -6.43 9.77 -4.44
C LEU A 324 -6.48 8.35 -3.88
N ARG A 325 -6.65 7.37 -4.79
CA ARG A 325 -6.48 5.95 -4.51
C ARG A 325 -5.33 5.39 -5.33
N SER A 326 -4.32 4.82 -4.67
CA SER A 326 -3.22 4.10 -5.35
C SER A 326 -3.26 2.63 -4.98
N GLY A 327 -3.40 1.77 -5.97
CA GLY A 327 -3.15 0.33 -5.90
C GLY A 327 -2.01 -0.13 -6.82
N ALA A 328 -1.31 0.80 -7.47
CA ALA A 328 -0.16 0.52 -8.31
C ALA A 328 1.06 0.11 -7.48
N ASP A 329 1.76 -0.93 -7.92
CA ASP A 329 3.04 -1.29 -7.31
C ASP A 329 4.14 -0.35 -7.80
N HIS A 330 5.07 -0.01 -6.91
CA HIS A 330 6.14 0.96 -7.16
C HIS A 330 5.63 2.34 -7.58
N SER A 331 4.55 2.82 -6.95
CA SER A 331 4.07 4.19 -7.19
C SER A 331 4.81 5.22 -6.33
N VAL A 332 5.12 6.37 -6.93
CA VAL A 332 5.80 7.49 -6.26
C VAL A 332 5.01 8.77 -6.39
N PHE A 333 4.87 9.51 -5.29
CA PHE A 333 4.24 10.82 -5.25
C PHE A 333 5.23 11.81 -4.65
N TYR A 334 5.62 12.83 -5.41
CA TYR A 334 6.66 13.77 -5.00
C TYR A 334 6.21 15.22 -5.09
N ARG A 335 6.20 15.94 -3.96
CA ARG A 335 5.67 17.32 -3.89
C ARG A 335 4.23 17.41 -4.40
N CYS A 336 3.42 16.43 -4.04
CA CYS A 336 1.99 16.42 -4.30
C CYS A 336 1.21 16.94 -3.09
N SER A 337 -0.02 17.42 -3.33
CA SER A 337 -0.98 17.63 -2.25
C SER A 337 -2.22 16.76 -2.42
N PHE A 338 -2.74 16.25 -1.31
CA PHE A 338 -3.95 15.44 -1.25
C PHE A 338 -4.92 16.14 -0.32
N LYS A 339 -6.05 16.58 -0.86
CA LYS A 339 -7.01 17.44 -0.15
C LYS A 339 -8.38 16.79 -0.08
N GLY A 340 -8.87 16.58 1.13
CA GLY A 340 -10.21 16.06 1.38
C GLY A 340 -10.61 16.28 2.84
N TYR A 341 -11.55 15.45 3.29
CA TYR A 341 -11.99 15.36 4.69
C TYR A 341 -11.84 13.92 5.15
N GLN A 342 -12.93 13.14 5.18
CA GLN A 342 -12.88 11.73 5.52
C GLN A 342 -12.33 10.92 4.34
N ASP A 343 -11.43 9.97 4.62
CA ASP A 343 -10.86 9.01 3.66
C ASP A 343 -10.08 9.67 2.50
N THR A 344 -9.31 10.72 2.78
CA THR A 344 -8.65 11.54 1.72
C THR A 344 -7.67 10.74 0.84
N LEU A 345 -6.73 10.01 1.45
CA LEU A 345 -5.69 9.27 0.75
C LEU A 345 -5.85 7.77 1.01
N TYR A 346 -6.29 7.05 -0.03
CA TYR A 346 -6.46 5.61 0.00
C TYR A 346 -5.18 4.92 -0.51
N VAL A 347 -4.29 4.59 0.43
CA VAL A 347 -3.09 3.74 0.20
C VAL A 347 -3.54 2.28 0.09
N TYR A 348 -4.21 1.99 -1.03
CA TYR A 348 -5.03 0.81 -1.23
C TYR A 348 -4.25 -0.50 -1.07
N ALA A 349 -3.28 -0.75 -1.96
CA ALA A 349 -2.49 -1.98 -1.99
C ALA A 349 -1.10 -1.76 -2.60
N ASN A 350 -0.23 -2.78 -2.55
CA ASN A 350 1.13 -2.79 -3.12
C ASN A 350 2.10 -1.76 -2.49
N ARG A 351 3.31 -1.60 -3.06
CA ARG A 351 4.35 -0.71 -2.51
C ARG A 351 4.24 0.71 -3.03
N GLN A 352 4.27 1.68 -2.11
CA GLN A 352 4.05 3.09 -2.42
C GLN A 352 4.99 4.00 -1.62
N PHE A 353 5.45 5.08 -2.25
CA PHE A 353 6.31 6.07 -1.61
C PHE A 353 5.79 7.49 -1.82
N TYR A 354 5.65 8.24 -0.73
CA TYR A 354 5.21 9.63 -0.73
C TYR A 354 6.31 10.51 -0.13
N ARG A 355 6.80 11.50 -0.87
CA ARG A 355 7.91 12.37 -0.46
C ARG A 355 7.55 13.84 -0.60
N ASP A 356 7.83 14.62 0.44
CA ASP A 356 7.63 16.08 0.44
C ASP A 356 6.17 16.49 0.11
N CYS A 357 5.20 15.67 0.51
CA CYS A 357 3.78 15.88 0.20
C CYS A 357 3.01 16.60 1.31
N ASN A 358 1.89 17.22 0.96
CA ASN A 358 0.92 17.79 1.91
C ASN A 358 -0.38 16.96 1.90
N ILE A 359 -0.73 16.34 3.03
CA ILE A 359 -1.93 15.50 3.16
C ILE A 359 -2.89 16.15 4.16
N TYR A 360 -4.10 16.47 3.72
CA TYR A 360 -5.12 17.12 4.55
C TYR A 360 -6.31 16.20 4.76
N GLY A 361 -6.85 16.12 5.99
CA GLY A 361 -8.12 15.43 6.21
C GLY A 361 -8.58 15.41 7.66
N THR A 362 -9.64 14.64 7.93
CA THR A 362 -10.30 14.56 9.24
C THR A 362 -10.31 13.15 9.80
N VAL A 363 -11.25 12.32 9.35
CA VAL A 363 -11.45 10.94 9.79
C VAL A 363 -10.73 10.02 8.82
N ASP A 364 -9.89 9.14 9.35
CA ASP A 364 -9.23 8.03 8.62
C ASP A 364 -8.55 8.48 7.32
N PHE A 365 -7.97 9.68 7.31
CA PHE A 365 -7.64 10.34 6.05
C PHE A 365 -6.39 9.80 5.35
N ILE A 366 -5.64 8.90 5.99
CA ILE A 366 -4.64 8.02 5.36
C ILE A 366 -4.99 6.57 5.72
N PHE A 367 -5.58 5.83 4.79
CA PHE A 367 -6.13 4.50 5.09
C PHE A 367 -5.86 3.50 3.98
N GLY A 368 -5.99 2.21 4.30
CA GLY A 368 -5.79 1.11 3.36
C GLY A 368 -4.79 0.07 3.85
N ASN A 369 -4.34 -0.78 2.93
CA ASN A 369 -3.52 -1.96 3.25
C ASN A 369 -2.32 -2.11 2.30
N ALA A 370 -1.78 -0.99 1.81
CA ALA A 370 -0.52 -0.97 1.09
C ALA A 370 0.70 -1.22 1.99
N VAL A 371 1.86 -1.44 1.37
CA VAL A 371 3.18 -1.31 1.99
C VAL A 371 3.63 0.13 1.70
N THR A 372 3.44 1.06 2.64
CA THR A 372 3.59 2.49 2.35
C THR A 372 4.51 3.21 3.33
N VAL A 373 5.40 4.06 2.79
CA VAL A 373 6.16 5.05 3.56
C VAL A 373 5.83 6.46 3.08
N LEU A 374 5.43 7.31 4.01
CA LEU A 374 5.36 8.76 3.84
C LEU A 374 6.60 9.35 4.49
N GLN A 375 7.45 10.02 3.71
CA GLN A 375 8.71 10.58 4.18
C GLN A 375 8.77 12.09 3.96
N ASN A 376 9.13 12.84 5.00
CA ASN A 376 9.24 14.30 4.93
C ASN A 376 7.95 15.01 4.48
N CYS A 377 6.79 14.46 4.83
CA CYS A 377 5.49 15.02 4.48
C CYS A 377 4.93 15.92 5.59
N ASN A 378 4.04 16.85 5.21
CA ASN A 378 3.17 17.56 6.14
C ASN A 378 1.81 16.86 6.19
N ILE A 379 1.43 16.42 7.39
CA ILE A 379 0.16 15.76 7.69
C ILE A 379 -0.69 16.77 8.47
N LEU A 380 -1.76 17.23 7.84
CA LEU A 380 -2.50 18.44 8.20
C LEU A 380 -3.92 18.07 8.63
N VAL A 381 -4.13 17.99 9.95
CA VAL A 381 -5.41 17.62 10.55
C VAL A 381 -6.39 18.78 10.45
N ARG A 382 -7.52 18.58 9.77
CA ARG A 382 -8.54 19.60 9.53
C ARG A 382 -9.61 19.62 10.60
N LYS A 383 -10.41 20.67 10.59
CA LYS A 383 -11.63 20.77 11.41
C LYS A 383 -12.70 19.77 10.92
N PRO A 384 -13.13 18.81 11.75
CA PRO A 384 -14.20 17.88 11.41
C PRO A 384 -15.59 18.50 11.66
N MET A 385 -16.65 17.71 11.47
CA MET A 385 -17.98 18.10 11.95
C MET A 385 -18.03 18.11 13.48
N GLY A 386 -19.06 18.75 14.04
CA GLY A 386 -19.34 18.68 15.47
C GLY A 386 -19.47 17.22 15.95
N ASN A 387 -18.95 16.92 17.13
CA ASN A 387 -18.97 15.60 17.76
C ASN A 387 -18.18 14.49 17.04
N GLN A 388 -17.46 14.80 15.97
CA GLN A 388 -16.49 13.89 15.37
C GLN A 388 -15.12 14.02 16.05
N GLN A 389 -14.31 12.99 15.86
CA GLN A 389 -12.89 12.96 16.21
C GLN A 389 -12.08 12.75 14.94
N ASN A 390 -10.86 13.27 14.91
CA ASN A 390 -9.95 13.04 13.79
C ASN A 390 -9.07 11.82 14.03
N THR A 391 -8.73 11.12 12.96
CA THR A 391 -7.81 9.98 12.96
C THR A 391 -6.90 10.09 11.74
N VAL A 392 -5.60 10.21 11.97
CA VAL A 392 -4.62 10.34 10.88
C VAL A 392 -4.59 9.06 10.05
N THR A 393 -4.49 7.90 10.69
CA THR A 393 -4.47 6.61 9.98
C THR A 393 -5.61 5.66 10.34
N ALA A 394 -6.00 4.85 9.36
CA ALA A 394 -6.83 3.67 9.55
C ALA A 394 -6.28 2.50 8.73
N GLN A 395 -5.27 1.81 9.27
CA GLN A 395 -4.57 0.76 8.53
C GLN A 395 -5.36 -0.56 8.56
N GLY A 396 -5.49 -1.18 7.39
CA GLY A 396 -6.45 -2.26 7.10
C GLY A 396 -5.87 -3.67 6.99
N ARG A 397 -4.77 -4.01 7.67
CA ARG A 397 -4.19 -5.37 7.60
C ARG A 397 -5.07 -6.41 8.28
N THR A 398 -5.46 -7.45 7.56
CA THR A 398 -6.41 -8.49 8.02
C THR A 398 -5.74 -9.83 8.32
N ASP A 399 -4.53 -10.06 7.82
CA ASP A 399 -3.75 -11.28 8.05
C ASP A 399 -2.33 -10.95 8.58
N PRO A 400 -1.82 -11.64 9.62
CA PRO A 400 -0.53 -11.32 10.22
C PRO A 400 0.67 -11.60 9.30
N ASN A 401 0.49 -12.44 8.27
CA ASN A 401 1.51 -12.78 7.28
C ASN A 401 1.64 -11.71 6.18
N GLU A 402 0.75 -10.71 6.13
CA GLU A 402 0.87 -9.60 5.19
C GLU A 402 2.07 -8.72 5.57
N ASN A 403 2.83 -8.33 4.55
CA ASN A 403 3.97 -7.42 4.68
C ASN A 403 3.56 -5.93 4.67
N THR A 404 2.26 -5.64 4.81
CA THR A 404 1.64 -4.32 4.64
C THR A 404 1.67 -3.47 5.91
N GLY A 405 1.50 -2.17 5.77
CA GLY A 405 1.54 -1.21 6.88
C GLY A 405 1.75 0.21 6.41
N ILE A 406 1.44 1.16 7.28
CA ILE A 406 1.67 2.59 7.06
C ILE A 406 2.83 3.04 7.94
N VAL A 407 3.87 3.61 7.32
CA VAL A 407 4.99 4.23 8.02
C VAL A 407 5.00 5.72 7.76
N ILE A 408 4.96 6.51 8.84
CA ILE A 408 5.13 7.96 8.84
C ILE A 408 6.54 8.25 9.34
N HIS A 409 7.44 8.68 8.45
CA HIS A 409 8.88 8.80 8.73
C HIS A 409 9.37 10.22 8.48
N ASN A 410 9.92 10.86 9.51
CA ASN A 410 10.42 12.24 9.39
C ASN A 410 9.36 13.23 8.88
N CYS A 411 8.10 13.06 9.29
CA CYS A 411 6.99 13.92 8.89
C CYS A 411 6.65 14.96 9.96
N ARG A 412 5.79 15.92 9.61
CA ARG A 412 5.18 16.86 10.56
C ARG A 412 3.67 16.62 10.65
N VAL A 413 3.17 16.27 11.83
CA VAL A 413 1.74 16.13 12.13
C VAL A 413 1.26 17.36 12.87
N THR A 414 0.37 18.16 12.25
CA THR A 414 -0.03 19.48 12.77
C THR A 414 -1.48 19.79 12.44
N ALA A 415 -2.07 20.76 13.15
CA ALA A 415 -3.39 21.29 12.83
C ALA A 415 -3.33 22.16 11.55
N ALA A 416 -4.23 21.88 10.61
CA ALA A 416 -4.50 22.76 9.48
C ALA A 416 -5.08 24.11 9.97
N GLY A 417 -5.03 25.13 9.12
CA GLY A 417 -5.46 26.49 9.48
C GLY A 417 -6.88 26.58 10.04
N ASP A 418 -7.80 25.74 9.53
CA ASP A 418 -9.20 25.69 9.97
C ASP A 418 -9.41 25.05 11.36
N LEU A 419 -8.45 24.26 11.85
CA LEU A 419 -8.51 23.59 13.16
C LEU A 419 -7.75 24.34 14.25
N LYS A 420 -6.70 25.09 13.91
CA LYS A 420 -5.75 25.68 14.89
C LYS A 420 -6.42 26.36 16.09
N ALA A 421 -7.44 27.20 15.84
CA ALA A 421 -8.12 27.96 16.90
C ALA A 421 -8.95 27.07 17.85
N SER A 422 -9.36 25.88 17.41
CA SER A 422 -10.20 24.96 18.18
C SER A 422 -9.56 23.58 18.42
N GLN A 423 -8.24 23.45 18.20
CA GLN A 423 -7.56 22.15 18.27
C GLN A 423 -7.71 21.46 19.63
N ASN A 424 -7.73 22.24 20.72
CA ASN A 424 -7.89 21.71 22.08
C ASN A 424 -9.30 21.17 22.36
N SER A 425 -10.29 21.53 21.53
CA SER A 425 -11.68 21.09 21.66
C SER A 425 -12.02 19.90 20.77
N VAL A 426 -11.11 19.50 19.85
CA VAL A 426 -11.31 18.40 18.91
C VAL A 426 -10.32 17.29 19.22
N LYS A 427 -10.82 16.11 19.57
CA LYS A 427 -9.96 14.95 19.78
C LYS A 427 -9.39 14.50 18.45
N SER A 428 -8.06 14.47 18.34
CA SER A 428 -7.35 13.95 17.17
C SER A 428 -6.35 12.88 17.59
N TYR A 429 -6.26 11.81 16.81
CA TYR A 429 -5.43 10.64 17.11
C TYR A 429 -4.52 10.29 15.92
N LEU A 430 -3.38 9.67 16.18
CA LEU A 430 -2.48 9.13 15.16
C LEU A 430 -3.15 8.04 14.31
N GLY A 431 -4.11 7.31 14.87
CA GLY A 431 -4.93 6.39 14.09
C GLY A 431 -5.82 5.49 14.92
N ARG A 432 -6.54 4.59 14.23
CA ARG A 432 -7.41 3.56 14.80
C ARG A 432 -7.42 2.28 13.96
N PRO A 433 -7.53 1.07 14.57
CA PRO A 433 -7.27 -0.18 13.86
C PRO A 433 -8.49 -0.62 13.04
N TRP A 434 -8.55 -0.22 11.76
CA TRP A 434 -9.65 -0.62 10.86
C TRP A 434 -9.78 -2.15 10.77
N GLN A 435 -8.66 -2.87 10.84
CA GLN A 435 -8.63 -4.33 10.76
C GLN A 435 -7.78 -4.97 11.86
N LYS A 436 -7.99 -6.27 12.07
CA LYS A 436 -7.50 -7.04 13.22
C LYS A 436 -6.00 -6.94 13.47
N TYR A 437 -5.18 -6.87 12.42
CA TYR A 437 -3.71 -6.83 12.53
C TYR A 437 -3.13 -5.48 12.11
N SER A 438 -3.92 -4.41 12.27
CA SER A 438 -3.55 -3.05 11.88
C SER A 438 -2.11 -2.70 12.27
N ARG A 439 -1.33 -2.15 11.33
CA ARG A 439 0.08 -1.83 11.54
C ARG A 439 0.41 -0.41 11.08
N THR A 440 0.71 0.46 12.05
CA THR A 440 1.14 1.84 11.79
C THR A 440 2.37 2.16 12.63
N VAL A 441 3.39 2.75 12.02
CA VAL A 441 4.61 3.22 12.72
C VAL A 441 4.81 4.70 12.46
N VAL A 442 4.97 5.49 13.53
CA VAL A 442 5.30 6.92 13.45
C VAL A 442 6.69 7.12 14.03
N MET A 443 7.65 7.51 13.19
CA MET A 443 9.04 7.59 13.60
C MET A 443 9.76 8.85 13.14
N LYS A 444 10.64 9.36 14.00
CA LYS A 444 11.45 10.57 13.80
C LYS A 444 10.64 11.78 13.33
N SER A 445 9.36 11.82 13.71
CA SER A 445 8.41 12.82 13.22
C SER A 445 8.17 13.90 14.28
N ASN A 446 7.86 15.12 13.83
CA ASN A 446 7.39 16.18 14.71
C ASN A 446 5.87 16.08 14.84
N ILE A 447 5.39 15.82 16.06
CA ILE A 447 3.97 15.71 16.40
C ILE A 447 3.62 16.94 17.25
N ASP A 448 2.91 17.90 16.66
CA ASP A 448 2.41 19.07 17.39
C ASP A 448 1.31 18.66 18.40
N GLY A 449 0.95 19.58 19.31
CA GLY A 449 -0.07 19.38 20.35
C GLY A 449 -1.52 19.15 19.87
N VAL A 450 -1.74 18.94 18.56
CA VAL A 450 -3.05 18.57 18.01
C VAL A 450 -3.44 17.13 18.36
N ILE A 451 -2.45 16.26 18.59
CA ILE A 451 -2.68 14.84 18.91
C ILE A 451 -2.96 14.68 20.40
N ASN A 452 -4.07 13.99 20.72
CA ASN A 452 -4.47 13.66 22.07
C ASN A 452 -3.38 12.84 22.78
N SER A 453 -3.22 13.01 24.10
CA SER A 453 -2.19 12.31 24.89
C SER A 453 -2.28 10.78 24.81
N GLN A 454 -3.50 10.23 24.62
CA GLN A 454 -3.71 8.80 24.40
C GLN A 454 -3.05 8.29 23.10
N GLY A 455 -2.80 9.18 22.14
CA GLY A 455 -2.14 8.91 20.86
C GLY A 455 -3.03 8.18 19.86
N TRP A 456 -3.67 7.10 20.27
CA TRP A 456 -4.40 6.18 19.41
C TRP A 456 -5.84 5.98 19.90
N ALA A 457 -6.78 5.80 18.97
CA ALA A 457 -8.19 5.57 19.28
C ALA A 457 -8.59 4.10 19.01
N PRO A 458 -9.46 3.50 19.85
CA PRO A 458 -10.01 2.19 19.55
C PRO A 458 -10.90 2.27 18.31
N TRP A 459 -11.01 1.17 17.56
CA TRP A 459 -12.01 1.06 16.50
C TRP A 459 -13.40 0.85 17.11
N SER A 460 -13.56 -0.21 17.89
CA SER A 460 -14.75 -0.49 18.70
C SER A 460 -14.40 -1.46 19.83
N GLY A 461 -14.74 -1.10 21.07
CA GLY A 461 -14.45 -1.92 22.26
C GLY A 461 -12.99 -2.39 22.32
N GLY A 462 -12.80 -3.69 22.57
CA GLY A 462 -11.49 -4.34 22.62
C GLY A 462 -10.98 -4.90 21.29
N PHE A 463 -11.64 -4.60 20.16
CA PHE A 463 -11.24 -5.13 18.85
C PHE A 463 -9.81 -4.73 18.48
N ALA A 464 -9.02 -5.69 17.99
CA ALA A 464 -7.64 -5.57 17.52
C ALA A 464 -6.58 -5.11 18.54
N LEU A 465 -6.95 -4.66 19.74
CA LEU A 465 -6.03 -4.01 20.69
C LEU A 465 -4.83 -4.90 21.10
N SER A 466 -4.97 -6.22 21.01
CA SER A 466 -3.92 -7.20 21.32
C SER A 466 -3.18 -7.77 20.10
N THR A 467 -3.65 -7.49 18.89
CA THR A 467 -3.11 -8.07 17.64
C THR A 467 -2.58 -7.02 16.66
N LEU A 468 -2.96 -5.75 16.83
CA LEU A 468 -2.36 -4.62 16.11
C LEU A 468 -0.88 -4.43 16.49
N TYR A 469 -0.16 -3.68 15.65
CA TYR A 469 1.19 -3.19 15.94
C TYR A 469 1.23 -1.69 15.68
N TYR A 470 1.03 -0.90 16.72
CA TYR A 470 1.15 0.56 16.68
C TYR A 470 2.40 0.99 17.42
N ALA A 471 3.27 1.72 16.73
CA ALA A 471 4.57 2.03 17.29
C ALA A 471 5.03 3.46 17.07
N GLU A 472 5.74 3.98 18.06
CA GLU A 472 6.37 5.31 18.03
C GLU A 472 7.87 5.20 18.31
N TYR A 473 8.69 5.92 17.53
CA TYR A 473 10.16 5.92 17.66
C TYR A 473 10.74 7.32 17.47
N MET A 474 11.42 7.85 18.49
CA MET A 474 12.14 9.15 18.43
C MET A 474 11.34 10.30 17.84
N ASN A 475 10.02 10.36 18.12
CA ASN A 475 9.21 11.51 17.76
C ASN A 475 9.52 12.70 18.69
N ILE A 476 9.34 13.91 18.18
CA ILE A 476 9.53 15.17 18.92
C ILE A 476 8.28 16.04 18.80
N GLY A 477 8.20 17.14 19.56
CA GLY A 477 7.06 18.05 19.56
C GLY A 477 6.07 17.77 20.70
N ASP A 478 5.15 18.71 20.91
CA ASP A 478 4.29 18.74 22.10
C ASP A 478 3.34 17.53 22.20
N GLY A 479 2.98 16.92 21.07
CA GLY A 479 2.14 15.72 20.98
C GLY A 479 2.92 14.40 21.06
N ALA A 480 4.25 14.42 21.11
CA ALA A 480 5.08 13.22 21.03
C ALA A 480 5.31 12.50 22.37
N ASN A 481 4.91 13.08 23.50
CA ASN A 481 5.10 12.46 24.82
C ASN A 481 4.29 11.16 24.94
N THR A 482 4.97 10.05 25.21
CA THR A 482 4.36 8.72 25.28
C THR A 482 3.81 8.33 26.66
N ASN A 483 4.06 9.11 27.72
CA ASN A 483 3.64 8.76 29.09
C ASN A 483 2.12 8.66 29.28
N GLY A 484 1.34 9.37 28.44
CA GLY A 484 -0.12 9.36 28.47
C GLY A 484 -0.78 8.43 27.45
N ARG A 485 0.00 7.61 26.74
CA ARG A 485 -0.50 6.73 25.68
C ARG A 485 -1.37 5.61 26.23
N VAL A 486 -2.17 5.03 25.36
CA VAL A 486 -2.95 3.82 25.62
C VAL A 486 -2.09 2.66 26.13
N ASN A 487 -2.64 1.83 27.01
CA ASN A 487 -1.97 0.66 27.57
C ASN A 487 -2.37 -0.65 26.85
N TRP A 488 -2.44 -0.62 25.52
CA TRP A 488 -2.78 -1.80 24.71
C TRP A 488 -1.55 -2.67 24.50
N SER A 489 -1.70 -3.99 24.49
CA SER A 489 -0.56 -4.88 24.24
C SER A 489 0.01 -4.75 22.82
N GLY A 490 -0.78 -4.28 21.85
CA GLY A 490 -0.30 -3.94 20.51
C GLY A 490 0.35 -2.57 20.37
N PHE A 491 0.38 -1.73 21.42
CA PHE A 491 1.08 -0.44 21.40
C PHE A 491 2.53 -0.59 21.88
N HIS A 492 3.47 0.04 21.18
CA HIS A 492 4.89 -0.09 21.43
C HIS A 492 5.62 1.26 21.35
N VAL A 493 6.36 1.60 22.40
CA VAL A 493 7.41 2.63 22.30
C VAL A 493 8.69 1.92 21.90
N ILE A 494 9.14 2.11 20.66
CA ILE A 494 10.37 1.49 20.18
C ILE A 494 11.55 2.26 20.79
N THR A 495 12.47 1.54 21.41
CA THR A 495 13.73 2.10 21.95
C THR A 495 14.96 1.56 21.23
N ASN A 496 14.86 0.37 20.63
CA ASN A 496 15.94 -0.27 19.90
C ASN A 496 15.96 0.19 18.42
N PRO A 497 17.02 0.86 17.94
CA PRO A 497 17.14 1.26 16.53
C PRO A 497 17.05 0.08 15.55
N SER A 498 17.48 -1.11 15.94
CA SER A 498 17.40 -2.32 15.08
C SER A 498 15.96 -2.80 14.87
N GLU A 499 15.02 -2.39 15.71
CA GLU A 499 13.59 -2.62 15.48
C GLU A 499 13.04 -1.54 14.54
N ALA A 500 13.35 -0.27 14.81
CA ALA A 500 12.88 0.86 14.00
C ALA A 500 13.37 0.77 12.54
N VAL A 501 14.62 0.33 12.31
CA VAL A 501 15.21 0.28 10.96
C VAL A 501 14.45 -0.68 10.02
N LYS A 502 13.70 -1.66 10.54
CA LYS A 502 12.84 -2.54 9.73
C LYS A 502 11.75 -1.77 8.98
N TYR A 503 11.36 -0.60 9.50
CA TYR A 503 10.34 0.27 8.92
C TYR A 503 10.94 1.41 8.07
N SER A 504 12.27 1.47 7.91
CA SER A 504 12.92 2.44 7.01
C SER A 504 12.57 2.16 5.54
N VAL A 505 12.73 3.17 4.68
CA VAL A 505 12.44 3.04 3.23
C VAL A 505 13.20 1.86 2.61
N GLY A 506 14.47 1.68 2.96
CA GLY A 506 15.29 0.61 2.39
C GLY A 506 14.82 -0.79 2.79
N ASN A 507 14.44 -1.00 4.05
CA ASN A 507 14.01 -2.33 4.51
C ASN A 507 12.53 -2.62 4.23
N PHE A 508 11.65 -1.63 4.44
CA PHE A 508 10.21 -1.84 4.35
C PHE A 508 9.71 -1.84 2.90
N LEU A 509 10.30 -1.01 2.03
CA LEU A 509 9.93 -0.91 0.62
C LEU A 509 10.91 -1.58 -0.33
N ALA A 510 12.08 -2.05 0.15
CA ALA A 510 13.22 -2.33 -0.74
C ALA A 510 13.57 -1.10 -1.60
N GLY A 511 13.50 0.11 -1.02
CA GLY A 511 13.44 1.38 -1.76
C GLY A 511 14.58 1.61 -2.75
N GLU A 512 15.80 1.17 -2.45
CA GLU A 512 16.95 1.29 -3.35
C GLU A 512 16.75 0.58 -4.69
N SER A 513 15.94 -0.48 -4.71
CA SER A 513 15.72 -1.30 -5.91
C SER A 513 14.81 -0.65 -6.95
N TRP A 514 13.94 0.29 -6.55
CA TRP A 514 12.92 0.87 -7.43
C TRP A 514 12.72 2.39 -7.31
N ILE A 515 12.84 2.98 -6.11
CA ILE A 515 12.66 4.43 -5.90
C ILE A 515 13.82 5.20 -6.55
N SER A 516 15.03 4.67 -6.49
CA SER A 516 16.22 5.29 -7.11
C SER A 516 16.02 5.58 -8.61
N GLY A 517 15.31 4.71 -9.33
CA GLY A 517 14.99 4.90 -10.73
C GLY A 517 13.91 5.94 -11.03
N SER A 518 13.16 6.40 -10.01
CA SER A 518 12.22 7.52 -10.17
C SER A 518 12.93 8.89 -10.16
N GLY A 519 14.18 8.93 -9.65
CA GLY A 519 14.94 10.15 -9.34
C GLY A 519 14.33 11.06 -8.29
N VAL A 520 13.33 10.57 -7.56
CA VAL A 520 12.84 11.22 -6.34
C VAL A 520 13.84 10.96 -5.21
N PRO A 521 14.23 11.99 -4.44
CA PRO A 521 15.12 11.81 -3.30
C PRO A 521 14.42 10.98 -2.22
N PHE A 522 15.17 10.09 -1.57
CA PHE A 522 14.71 9.34 -0.41
C PHE A 522 15.86 9.04 0.55
N ASP A 523 15.53 8.94 1.84
CA ASP A 523 16.44 8.49 2.87
C ASP A 523 16.15 7.00 3.17
N GLY A 524 17.07 6.11 2.78
CA GLY A 524 16.89 4.66 2.90
C GLY A 524 16.91 4.12 4.34
N GLY A 525 17.59 4.81 5.25
CA GLY A 525 17.80 4.38 6.65
C GLY A 525 16.93 5.12 7.67
N LEU A 526 17.38 5.16 8.93
CA LEU A 526 16.70 5.87 10.03
C LEU A 526 16.93 7.37 10.00
#